data_AF-A0A350IUY4-F1
#
_entry.id   AF-A0A350IUY4-F1
#
_cell.length_a   1.000
_cell.length_b   1.000
_cell.length_c   1.000
_cell.angle_alpha   90.00
_cell.angle_beta   90.00
_cell.angle_gamma   90.00
#
_symmetry.space_group_name_H-M   'P 1'
#
loop_
_entity.id
_entity.type
_entity.pdbx_description
1 polymer ?
#
loop_
_entity_poly.entity_id
_entity_poly.type
_entity_poly.pdbx_seq_one_letter_code
_entity_poly.pdbx_strand_id
1 'polypeptide(L)' 'MTLIPYVIETTNRGERGMDIYSRLLKDRIIFIGTPIDDQVANVVMAQL' A
#
# COMPACT_ATOMS: atom_id res chain seq x y z
N MET A 1 -2.37 14.26 -10.45
CA MET A 1 -2.39 13.78 -9.05
C MET A 1 -3.65 12.95 -8.89
N THR A 2 -3.54 11.63 -9.02
CA THR A 2 -4.69 10.73 -8.91
C THR A 2 -5.01 10.56 -7.43
N LEU A 3 -6.26 10.80 -7.03
CA LEU A 3 -6.67 10.65 -5.63
C LEU A 3 -6.59 9.16 -5.27
N ILE A 4 -5.67 8.79 -4.38
CA ILE A 4 -5.59 7.42 -3.88
C ILE A 4 -6.69 7.26 -2.82
N PRO A 5 -7.61 6.29 -2.97
CA PRO A 5 -8.69 6.10 -2.02
C PRO A 5 -8.14 5.70 -0.66
N TYR A 6 -8.75 6.25 0.37
CA TYR A 6 -8.40 6.04 1.77
C TYR A 6 -9.41 5.10 2.42
N VAL A 7 -8.91 4.17 3.23
CA VAL A 7 -9.69 3.13 3.89
C VAL A 7 -9.59 3.31 5.41
N ILE A 8 -10.72 3.20 6.09
CA ILE A 8 -10.78 3.21 7.56
C ILE A 8 -10.94 1.77 8.04
N GLU A 9 -9.99 1.27 8.82
CA GLU A 9 -10.03 -0.05 9.44
C GLU A 9 -10.38 0.09 10.92
N THR A 10 -11.50 -0.52 11.34
CA THR A 10 -11.91 -0.58 12.74
C THR A 10 -11.22 -1.76 13.41
N THR A 11 -10.35 -1.48 14.38
CA THR A 11 -9.72 -2.51 15.23
C THR A 11 -10.30 -2.45 16.64
N ASN A 12 -10.12 -3.50 17.45
CA ASN A 12 -10.55 -3.51 18.85
C ASN A 12 -9.95 -2.38 19.72
N ARG A 13 -8.92 -1.67 19.23
CA ARG A 13 -8.29 -0.52 19.91
C ARG A 13 -8.65 0.85 19.30
N GLY A 14 -9.55 0.88 18.31
CA GLY A 14 -10.01 2.10 17.63
C GLY A 14 -9.93 2.04 16.11
N GLU A 15 -10.28 3.15 15.46
CA GLU A 15 -10.23 3.32 14.00
C GLU A 15 -8.85 3.80 13.55
N ARG A 16 -8.27 3.09 12.58
CA ARG A 16 -7.04 3.51 11.88
C ARG A 16 -7.34 3.70 10.41
N GLY A 17 -7.15 4.91 9.94
CA GLY A 17 -7.14 5.21 8.52
C GLY A 17 -5.80 4.85 7.89
N MET A 18 -5.83 4.32 6.67
CA MET A 18 -4.67 4.12 5.83
C MET A 18 -5.07 4.17 4.35
N ASP A 19 -4.13 4.43 3.45
CA ASP A 19 -4.41 4.30 2.02
C ASP A 19 -4.62 2.83 1.62
N ILE A 20 -5.25 2.61 0.46
CA ILE A 20 -5.54 1.26 -0.03
C ILE A 20 -4.29 0.40 -0.23
N TYR A 21 -3.15 0.99 -0.65
CA TYR A 21 -1.92 0.22 -0.87
C TYR A 21 -1.31 -0.24 0.46
N SER A 22 -1.31 0.63 1.48
CA SER A 22 -0.91 0.26 2.84
C SER A 22 -1.78 -0.85 3.43
N ARG A 23 -3.09 -0.83 3.18
CA ARG A 23 -4.01 -1.89 3.63
C ARG A 23 -3.68 -3.24 2.98
N LEU A 24 -3.35 -3.25 1.70
CA LEU A 24 -2.96 -4.44 0.94
C LEU A 24 -1.58 -4.95 1.36
N LEU A 25 -0.63 -4.06 1.61
CA LEU A 25 0.71 -4.42 2.09
C LEU A 25 0.64 -5.12 3.46
N LYS A 26 -0.28 -4.71 4.34
CA LYS A 26 -0.57 -5.40 5.60
C LYS A 26 -0.97 -6.86 5.40
N ASP A 27 -1.68 -7.17 4.31
CA ASP A 27 -2.06 -8.55 3.91
C ASP A 27 -0.97 -9.22 3.05
N ARG A 28 0.23 -8.62 2.97
CA ARG A 28 1.38 -9.04 2.14
C ARG A 28 1.10 -9.04 0.64
N ILE A 29 0.25 -8.11 0.18
CA ILE A 29 -0.07 -7.92 -1.23
C ILE A 29 0.64 -6.66 -1.73
N ILE A 30 1.51 -6.82 -2.73
CA ILE A 30 2.25 -5.73 -3.40
C ILE A 30 1.68 -5.54 -4.81
N PHE A 31 1.40 -4.28 -5.18
CA PHE A 31 0.89 -3.93 -6.51
C PHE A 31 1.97 -3.28 -7.37
N ILE A 32 2.19 -3.82 -8.57
CA ILE A 32 3.05 -3.21 -9.60
C ILE A 32 2.14 -2.83 -10.78
N GLY A 33 1.79 -1.55 -10.86
CA GLY A 33 0.91 -1.00 -11.90
C GLY A 33 1.63 -0.19 -12.98
N THR A 34 2.94 -0.03 -12.85
CA THR A 34 3.80 0.76 -13.74
C THR A 34 4.88 -0.12 -14.36
N PRO A 35 5.53 0.33 -15.46
CA PRO A 35 6.73 -0.33 -15.95
C PRO A 35 7.76 -0.51 -14.83
N ILE A 36 8.52 -1.61 -14.91
CA ILE A 36 9.56 -1.91 -13.93
C ILE A 36 10.83 -1.15 -14.36
N ASP A 37 11.23 -0.21 -13.53
CA ASP A 37 12.53 0.45 -13.58
C ASP A 37 13.28 0.23 -12.26
N ASP A 38 14.51 0.75 -12.17
CA ASP A 38 15.35 0.60 -10.98
C ASP A 38 14.71 1.21 -9.72
N GLN A 39 13.89 2.26 -9.86
CA GLN A 39 13.23 2.89 -8.71
C GLN A 39 12.09 2.01 -8.19
N VAL A 40 11.24 1.50 -9.10
CA VAL A 40 10.15 0.58 -8.78
C VAL A 40 10.71 -0.70 -8.18
N ALA A 41 11.78 -1.26 -8.75
CA ALA A 41 12.44 -2.45 -8.24
C ALA A 41 12.95 -2.25 -6.80
N ASN A 42 13.59 -1.12 -6.50
CA ASN A 42 14.05 -0.79 -5.15
C ASN A 42 12.88 -0.65 -4.15
N VAL A 43 11.76 -0.03 -4.55
CA VAL A 43 10.59 0.11 -3.68
C VAL A 43 9.94 -1.24 -3.40
N VAL A 44 9.80 -2.10 -4.41
CA VAL A 44 9.26 -3.46 -4.24
C VAL A 44 10.16 -4.28 -3.32
N MET A 45 11.48 -4.21 -3.49
CA MET A 45 12.44 -4.86 -2.59
C MET A 45 12.31 -4.39 -1.14
N ALA A 46 12.06 -3.10 -0.91
CA ALA A 46 11.85 -2.56 0.43
C ALA A 46 10.51 -2.98 1.06
N GLN A 47 9.58 -3.51 0.27
CA GLN A 47 8.27 -3.99 0.72
C GLN A 47 8.23 -5.50 1.02
N LEU A 48 9.29 -6.24 0.68
CA LEU A 48 9.50 -7.66 1.03
C LEU A 48 9.98 -7.83 2.47
#